data_AF-A0A8T3M1L7-F1
#
_entry.id   AF-A0A8T3M1L7-F1
#
_cell.length_a   1.000
_cell.length_b   1.000
_cell.length_c   1.000
_cell.angle_alpha   90.00
_cell.angle_beta   90.00
_cell.angle_gamma   90.00
#
_symmetry.space_group_name_H-M   'P 1'
#
loop_
_entity.id
_entity.type
_entity.pdbx_description
1 polymer ?
#
loop_
_entity_poly.entity_id
_entity_poly.type
_entity_poly.pdbx_seq_one_letter_code
_entity_poly.pdbx_strand_id
1 'polypeptide(L)'
;MSEAGSGIVLVGMPASGKSTVGRLVAERLGRPFVDTDELLAGTLGMPVPDYLERHGEPTFREIEAQAVAEACAVPGAVIGAGGGAVLDPLNRWALWHHGVVAWLDVDPELLVDRLEADTVARPTFLPYGPDRMSAVLAERAFAYRAADLRLDATREPGHLADELVARRVHPRGRRLLDADVPRAHPMGPDASRVVMGVDMMGEVPDGVAVIDRRLPASFTDTLGARVRLLVTAGERAKRMRQLERILEWLAGQRIERDTPLIAVGGGTVGDLAGTAAALYARGLPLVQVATTWLAQADSAIGGKVAVDLRGAKNAVGAFWPPIAVISDIAALRSLPLRRRRDGMAESIKSALIGDPLLWRLLEERGKAALRSDEPARYAILERSARLKLGVCERDPFESGERRTLNLGHTIGHALEIESRYRLPHGAAVALGMRAAAAIAAARGADPNVLARLDALLDRLGFKLRRSFDASVVRTAMLGDKKRRGGRQRWILPMEIGRVVEVDDVTEVELQRALGAICA
;
A
#
# COMPACT_ATOMS: atom_id res chain seq x y z
N MET A 1 -16.11 -14.44 -23.72
CA MET A 1 -15.51 -14.34 -22.37
C MET A 1 -14.46 -15.43 -22.28
N SER A 2 -13.19 -15.10 -22.11
CA SER A 2 -12.14 -16.10 -21.89
C SER A 2 -12.40 -16.84 -20.58
N GLU A 3 -12.11 -18.14 -20.52
CA GLU A 3 -12.17 -19.02 -19.33
C GLU A 3 -11.26 -18.60 -18.16
N ALA A 4 -10.69 -17.39 -18.18
CA ALA A 4 -9.94 -16.82 -17.08
C ALA A 4 -10.88 -16.53 -15.89
N GLY A 5 -10.67 -17.21 -14.76
CA GLY A 5 -11.40 -16.98 -13.51
C GLY A 5 -12.34 -18.10 -13.06
N SER A 6 -12.23 -19.32 -13.60
CA SER A 6 -13.07 -20.46 -13.21
C SER A 6 -12.46 -21.35 -12.11
N GLY A 7 -11.19 -21.14 -11.73
CA GLY A 7 -10.50 -21.95 -10.75
C GLY A 7 -10.95 -21.72 -9.30
N ILE A 8 -10.37 -22.49 -8.38
CA ILE A 8 -10.56 -22.33 -6.93
C ILE A 8 -9.18 -22.28 -6.28
N VAL A 9 -8.97 -21.37 -5.34
CA VAL A 9 -7.73 -21.29 -4.56
C VAL A 9 -8.06 -21.44 -3.09
N LEU A 10 -7.40 -22.39 -2.42
CA LEU A 10 -7.48 -22.59 -0.99
C LEU A 10 -6.28 -21.92 -0.31
N VAL A 11 -6.56 -20.96 0.58
CA VAL A 11 -5.56 -20.28 1.40
C VAL A 11 -5.80 -20.57 2.88
N GLY A 12 -4.77 -20.44 3.69
CA GLY A 12 -4.85 -20.65 5.14
C GLY A 12 -3.54 -21.15 5.72
N MET A 13 -3.47 -21.17 7.05
CA MET A 13 -2.29 -21.60 7.78
C MET A 13 -1.86 -23.04 7.42
N PRO A 14 -0.58 -23.40 7.56
CA PRO A 14 -0.15 -24.81 7.53
C PRO A 14 -1.03 -25.67 8.45
N ALA A 15 -1.31 -26.92 8.08
CA ALA A 15 -2.25 -27.80 8.78
C ALA A 15 -3.75 -27.38 8.77
N SER A 16 -4.12 -26.33 8.03
CA SER A 16 -5.55 -25.96 7.87
C SER A 16 -6.37 -26.93 7.00
N GLY A 17 -5.74 -27.91 6.35
CA GLY A 17 -6.42 -28.91 5.52
C GLY A 17 -6.53 -28.57 4.02
N LYS A 18 -5.77 -27.57 3.53
CA LYS A 18 -5.79 -27.14 2.11
C LYS A 18 -5.65 -28.31 1.13
N SER A 19 -4.65 -29.17 1.30
CA SER A 19 -4.41 -30.28 0.36
C SER A 19 -5.52 -31.32 0.42
N THR A 20 -6.05 -31.62 1.61
CA THR A 20 -7.15 -32.57 1.80
C THR A 20 -8.45 -32.05 1.20
N VAL A 21 -8.89 -30.84 1.58
CA VAL A 21 -10.11 -30.22 1.06
C VAL A 21 -9.97 -29.97 -0.45
N GLY A 22 -8.79 -29.54 -0.90
CA GLY A 22 -8.52 -29.25 -2.30
C GLY A 22 -8.66 -30.46 -3.21
N ARG A 23 -8.15 -31.64 -2.81
CA ARG A 23 -8.33 -32.89 -3.56
C ARG A 23 -9.79 -33.30 -3.65
N LEU A 24 -10.55 -33.19 -2.55
CA LEU A 24 -11.99 -33.50 -2.54
C LEU A 24 -12.81 -32.56 -3.44
N VAL A 25 -12.52 -31.26 -3.41
CA VAL A 25 -13.17 -30.28 -4.29
C VAL A 25 -12.83 -30.57 -5.75
N ALA A 26 -11.56 -30.87 -6.04
CA ALA A 26 -11.10 -31.19 -7.38
C ALA A 26 -11.78 -32.45 -7.93
N GLU A 27 -11.87 -33.50 -7.12
CA GLU A 27 -12.58 -34.75 -7.46
C GLU A 27 -14.05 -34.48 -7.78
N ARG A 28 -14.76 -33.76 -6.89
CA ARG A 28 -16.19 -33.45 -7.06
C ARG A 28 -16.50 -32.59 -8.27
N LEU A 29 -15.57 -31.73 -8.66
CA LEU A 29 -15.70 -30.87 -9.84
C LEU A 29 -15.15 -31.51 -11.12
N GLY A 30 -14.47 -32.66 -11.03
CA GLY A 30 -13.76 -33.26 -12.17
C GLY A 30 -12.63 -32.38 -12.70
N ARG A 31 -11.88 -31.72 -11.81
CA ARG A 31 -10.82 -30.74 -12.14
C ARG A 31 -9.46 -31.18 -11.60
N PRO A 32 -8.35 -30.68 -12.16
CA PRO A 32 -7.03 -30.95 -11.59
C PRO A 32 -6.86 -30.27 -10.24
N PHE A 33 -6.19 -30.96 -9.31
CA PHE A 33 -5.68 -30.38 -8.07
C PHE A 33 -4.18 -30.09 -8.23
N VAL A 34 -3.74 -28.92 -7.76
CA VAL A 34 -2.33 -28.53 -7.74
C VAL A 34 -1.99 -27.96 -6.37
N ASP A 35 -0.96 -28.49 -5.71
CA ASP A 35 -0.46 -27.95 -4.44
C ASP A 35 0.86 -27.22 -4.67
N THR A 36 0.91 -25.92 -4.35
CA THR A 36 2.12 -25.13 -4.57
C THR A 36 3.26 -25.54 -3.65
N ASP A 37 2.97 -26.07 -2.45
CA ASP A 37 4.01 -26.58 -1.55
C ASP A 37 4.61 -27.88 -2.11
N GLU A 38 3.83 -28.72 -2.80
CA GLU A 38 4.34 -29.93 -3.48
C GLU A 38 5.22 -29.56 -4.69
N LEU A 39 4.80 -28.59 -5.51
CA LEU A 39 5.61 -28.07 -6.63
C LEU A 39 6.93 -27.45 -6.13
N LEU A 40 6.86 -26.66 -5.06
CA LEU A 40 8.01 -26.06 -4.43
C LEU A 40 8.97 -27.14 -3.90
N ALA A 41 8.47 -28.11 -3.13
CA ALA A 41 9.28 -29.20 -2.60
C ALA A 41 9.97 -30.02 -3.70
N GLY A 42 9.25 -30.30 -4.80
CA GLY A 42 9.81 -30.97 -5.97
C GLY A 42 10.97 -30.20 -6.62
N THR A 43 10.91 -28.87 -6.61
CA THR A 43 11.96 -28.01 -7.18
C THR A 43 13.15 -27.83 -6.24
N LEU A 44 12.91 -27.67 -4.94
CA LEU A 44 13.97 -27.46 -3.95
C LEU A 44 14.82 -28.72 -3.74
N GLY A 45 14.21 -29.90 -3.81
CA GLY A 45 14.88 -31.18 -3.56
C GLY A 45 15.43 -31.34 -2.13
N MET A 46 15.13 -30.41 -1.22
CA MET A 46 15.55 -30.39 0.18
C MET A 46 14.55 -29.58 1.04
N PRO A 47 14.58 -29.73 2.38
CA PRO A 47 13.72 -28.94 3.27
C PRO A 47 13.93 -27.42 3.13
N VAL A 48 12.84 -26.66 3.26
CA VAL A 48 12.86 -25.19 3.14
C VAL A 48 13.89 -24.51 4.07
N PRO A 49 14.02 -24.86 5.37
CA PRO A 49 15.03 -24.27 6.24
C PRO A 49 16.46 -24.46 5.72
N ASP A 50 16.80 -25.67 5.28
CA ASP A 50 18.11 -26.02 4.74
C ASP A 50 18.40 -25.25 3.44
N TYR A 51 17.39 -25.08 2.59
CA TYR A 51 17.51 -24.30 1.36
C TYR A 51 17.74 -22.82 1.67
N LEU A 52 16.97 -22.25 2.61
CA LEU A 52 17.11 -20.85 3.03
C LEU A 52 18.49 -20.58 3.63
N GLU A 53 19.02 -21.50 4.43
CA GLU A 53 20.36 -21.39 5.01
C GLU A 53 21.45 -21.41 3.92
N ARG A 54 21.32 -22.29 2.92
CA ARG A 54 22.33 -22.47 1.86
C ARG A 54 22.27 -21.41 0.76
N HIS A 55 21.08 -21.00 0.36
CA HIS A 55 20.84 -20.20 -0.85
C HIS A 55 20.21 -18.83 -0.58
N GLY A 56 19.80 -18.58 0.66
CA GLY A 56 19.17 -17.33 1.08
C GLY A 56 17.69 -17.20 0.69
N GLU A 57 17.02 -16.27 1.35
CA GLU A 57 15.61 -15.97 1.10
C GLU A 57 15.29 -15.45 -0.32
N PRO A 58 16.10 -14.57 -0.95
CA PRO A 58 15.75 -14.04 -2.28
C PRO A 58 15.56 -15.14 -3.34
N THR A 59 16.46 -16.11 -3.39
CA THR A 59 16.40 -17.25 -4.33
C THR A 59 15.20 -18.14 -4.04
N PHE A 60 14.91 -18.39 -2.76
CA PHE A 60 13.72 -19.13 -2.34
C PHE A 60 12.43 -18.46 -2.82
N ARG A 61 12.31 -17.13 -2.68
CA ARG A 61 11.12 -16.38 -3.12
C ARG A 61 10.91 -16.45 -4.63
N GLU A 62 11.98 -16.47 -5.42
CA GLU A 62 11.89 -16.65 -6.87
C GLU A 62 11.30 -18.03 -7.23
N ILE A 63 11.73 -19.08 -6.54
CA ILE A 63 11.22 -20.44 -6.74
C ILE A 63 9.76 -20.55 -6.25
N GLU A 64 9.43 -19.96 -5.10
CA GLU A 64 8.05 -19.90 -4.58
C GLU A 64 7.11 -19.19 -5.59
N ALA A 65 7.56 -18.09 -6.18
CA ALA A 65 6.81 -17.37 -7.21
C ALA A 65 6.62 -18.22 -8.48
N GLN A 66 7.64 -18.98 -8.89
CA GLN A 66 7.55 -19.90 -10.02
C GLN A 66 6.54 -21.02 -9.77
N ALA A 67 6.54 -21.64 -8.60
CA ALA A 67 5.57 -22.67 -8.23
C ALA A 67 4.12 -22.15 -8.25
N VAL A 68 3.89 -20.91 -7.78
CA VAL A 68 2.57 -20.25 -7.89
C VAL A 68 2.18 -19.99 -9.35
N ALA A 69 3.12 -19.52 -10.18
CA ALA A 69 2.88 -19.27 -11.59
C ALA A 69 2.52 -20.55 -12.34
N GLU A 70 3.22 -21.66 -12.08
CA GLU A 70 2.93 -22.98 -12.64
C GLU A 70 1.55 -23.49 -12.23
N ALA A 71 1.18 -23.36 -10.95
CA ALA A 71 -0.15 -23.75 -10.49
C ALA A 71 -1.26 -22.93 -11.16
N CYS A 72 -1.08 -21.61 -11.28
CA CYS A 72 -2.05 -20.73 -11.93
C CYS A 72 -2.10 -20.93 -13.46
N ALA A 73 -1.09 -21.56 -14.06
CA ALA A 73 -1.08 -21.86 -15.49
C ALA A 73 -2.01 -23.03 -15.86
N VAL A 74 -2.43 -23.86 -14.89
CA VAL A 74 -3.35 -24.99 -15.11
C VAL A 74 -4.80 -24.49 -15.11
N PRO A 75 -5.50 -24.40 -16.26
CA PRO A 75 -6.80 -23.77 -16.33
C PRO A 75 -7.85 -24.48 -15.46
N GLY A 76 -8.61 -23.70 -14.68
CA GLY A 76 -9.68 -24.21 -13.84
C GLY A 76 -9.25 -25.06 -12.64
N ALA A 77 -7.94 -25.21 -12.39
CA ALA A 77 -7.43 -26.02 -11.29
C ALA A 77 -7.94 -25.57 -9.91
N VAL A 78 -8.04 -26.53 -9.00
CA VAL A 78 -8.14 -26.27 -7.56
C VAL A 78 -6.71 -26.19 -7.01
N ILE A 79 -6.33 -25.03 -6.49
CA ILE A 79 -4.98 -24.76 -6.03
C ILE A 79 -4.94 -24.76 -4.49
N GLY A 80 -4.11 -25.60 -3.90
CA GLY A 80 -3.70 -25.47 -2.50
C GLY A 80 -2.51 -24.52 -2.40
N ALA A 81 -2.70 -23.30 -1.89
CA ALA A 81 -1.64 -22.31 -1.83
C ALA A 81 -0.83 -22.41 -0.54
N GLY A 82 0.49 -22.37 -0.67
CA GLY A 82 1.44 -22.35 0.43
C GLY A 82 1.19 -21.14 1.33
N GLY A 83 1.29 -21.35 2.64
CA GLY A 83 0.96 -20.30 3.61
C GLY A 83 1.86 -19.06 3.50
N GLY A 84 3.09 -19.22 3.03
CA GLY A 84 4.03 -18.12 2.77
C GLY A 84 3.81 -17.42 1.43
N ALA A 85 3.28 -18.15 0.43
CA ALA A 85 3.12 -17.65 -0.93
C ALA A 85 2.20 -16.43 -1.00
N VAL A 86 1.21 -16.36 -0.12
CA VAL A 86 0.29 -15.21 -0.02
C VAL A 86 0.93 -13.97 0.62
N LEU A 87 2.20 -13.97 1.03
CA LEU A 87 2.87 -12.75 1.50
C LEU A 87 3.40 -11.92 0.34
N ASP A 88 3.80 -12.56 -0.76
CA ASP A 88 4.21 -11.85 -1.97
C ASP A 88 2.97 -11.27 -2.71
N PRO A 89 2.92 -9.96 -2.97
CA PRO A 89 1.81 -9.33 -3.66
C PRO A 89 1.60 -9.78 -5.10
N LEU A 90 2.66 -10.19 -5.81
CA LEU A 90 2.55 -10.73 -7.16
C LEU A 90 1.94 -12.14 -7.15
N ASN A 91 2.30 -12.96 -6.18
CA ASN A 91 1.67 -14.27 -5.98
C ASN A 91 0.19 -14.12 -5.64
N ARG A 92 -0.15 -13.22 -4.71
CA ARG A 92 -1.57 -12.92 -4.41
C ARG A 92 -2.32 -12.43 -5.63
N TRP A 93 -1.73 -11.56 -6.45
CA TRP A 93 -2.36 -11.12 -7.68
C TRP A 93 -2.70 -12.32 -8.59
N ALA A 94 -1.75 -13.22 -8.81
CA ALA A 94 -1.96 -14.41 -9.65
C ALA A 94 -3.05 -15.32 -9.07
N LEU A 95 -2.95 -15.68 -7.79
CA LEU A 95 -3.89 -16.56 -7.10
C LEU A 95 -5.33 -16.00 -7.10
N TRP A 96 -5.52 -14.71 -6.80
CA TRP A 96 -6.87 -14.11 -6.78
C TRP A 96 -7.46 -13.88 -8.18
N HIS A 97 -6.64 -13.82 -9.22
CA HIS A 97 -7.12 -13.74 -10.60
C HIS A 97 -7.34 -15.13 -11.22
N HIS A 98 -6.84 -16.21 -10.61
CA HIS A 98 -7.10 -17.58 -11.04
C HIS A 98 -8.58 -17.97 -10.89
N GLY A 99 -9.24 -17.53 -9.81
CA GLY A 99 -10.64 -17.84 -9.57
C GLY A 99 -11.17 -17.40 -8.21
N VAL A 100 -12.03 -18.22 -7.61
CA VAL A 100 -12.60 -17.96 -6.27
C VAL A 100 -11.59 -18.35 -5.21
N VAL A 101 -11.33 -17.46 -4.26
CA VAL A 101 -10.40 -17.73 -3.15
C VAL A 101 -11.18 -18.05 -1.88
N ALA A 102 -10.91 -19.21 -1.29
CA ALA A 102 -11.49 -19.64 -0.02
C ALA A 102 -10.40 -19.76 1.06
N TRP A 103 -10.60 -19.04 2.15
CA TRP A 103 -9.80 -19.16 3.35
C TRP A 103 -10.34 -20.28 4.22
N LEU A 104 -9.52 -21.31 4.44
CA LEU A 104 -9.72 -22.33 5.46
C LEU A 104 -9.23 -21.77 6.80
N ASP A 105 -10.18 -21.32 7.61
CA ASP A 105 -9.93 -20.68 8.89
C ASP A 105 -9.96 -21.71 10.02
N VAL A 106 -8.91 -21.71 10.83
CA VAL A 106 -8.70 -22.70 11.90
C VAL A 106 -8.06 -21.99 13.08
N ASP A 107 -8.58 -22.24 14.27
CA ASP A 107 -8.01 -21.72 15.51
C ASP A 107 -6.56 -22.17 15.73
N PRO A 108 -5.67 -21.29 16.23
CA PRO A 108 -4.26 -21.60 16.47
C PRO A 108 -4.01 -22.84 17.32
N GLU A 109 -4.87 -23.12 18.31
CA GLU A 109 -4.77 -24.29 19.18
C GLU A 109 -4.95 -25.59 18.38
N LEU A 110 -6.00 -25.69 17.57
CA LEU A 110 -6.25 -26.85 16.72
C LEU A 110 -5.17 -27.01 15.63
N LEU A 111 -4.57 -25.91 15.17
CA LEU A 111 -3.42 -25.99 14.25
C LEU A 111 -2.21 -26.66 14.91
N VAL A 112 -1.96 -26.39 16.19
CA VAL A 112 -0.89 -27.04 16.95
C VAL A 112 -1.16 -28.53 17.08
N ASP A 113 -2.36 -28.92 17.51
CA ASP A 113 -2.74 -30.33 17.65
C ASP A 113 -2.55 -31.11 16.33
N ARG A 114 -2.95 -30.50 15.21
CA ARG A 114 -2.78 -31.10 13.87
C ARG A 114 -1.32 -31.20 13.45
N LEU A 115 -0.49 -30.21 13.77
CA LEU A 115 0.94 -30.20 13.45
C LEU A 115 1.72 -31.20 14.31
N GLU A 116 1.33 -31.39 15.56
CA GLU A 116 1.92 -32.40 16.47
C GLU A 116 1.56 -33.83 16.04
N ALA A 117 0.36 -34.02 15.51
CA ALA A 117 -0.09 -35.31 14.96
C ALA A 117 0.43 -35.59 13.52
N ASP A 118 0.99 -34.59 12.83
CA ASP A 118 1.51 -34.75 11.47
C ASP A 118 2.78 -35.62 11.48
N THR A 119 2.82 -36.63 10.61
CA THR A 119 3.99 -37.50 10.45
C THR A 119 5.14 -36.80 9.75
N VAL A 120 4.87 -35.68 9.07
CA VAL A 120 5.86 -34.82 8.42
C VAL A 120 6.10 -33.59 9.30
N ALA A 121 7.26 -33.54 9.94
CA ALA A 121 7.66 -32.36 10.69
C ALA A 121 7.71 -31.12 9.78
N ARG A 122 7.24 -29.98 10.30
CA ARG A 122 7.27 -28.65 9.66
C ARG A 122 8.29 -27.79 10.41
N PRO A 123 9.59 -27.89 10.12
CA PRO A 123 10.63 -27.38 11.02
C PRO A 123 10.59 -25.86 11.15
N THR A 124 10.08 -25.16 10.14
CA THR A 124 9.82 -23.70 10.14
C THR A 124 8.93 -23.24 11.30
N PHE A 125 8.14 -24.13 11.89
CA PHE A 125 7.18 -23.81 12.96
C PHE A 125 7.57 -24.43 14.31
N LEU A 126 8.68 -25.16 14.40
CA LEU A 126 9.13 -25.80 15.64
C LEU A 126 9.86 -24.82 16.59
N PRO A 127 9.60 -24.86 17.92
CA PRO A 127 8.57 -25.66 18.56
C PRO A 127 7.17 -25.12 18.22
N TYR A 128 6.23 -26.03 18.01
CA TYR A 128 4.83 -25.66 17.79
C TYR A 128 4.28 -25.03 19.07
N GLY A 129 3.46 -23.99 18.92
CA GLY A 129 2.86 -23.31 20.05
C GLY A 129 1.81 -22.31 19.60
N PRO A 130 0.71 -22.15 20.36
CA PRO A 130 -0.43 -21.32 19.97
C PRO A 130 -0.05 -19.85 19.80
N ASP A 131 0.85 -19.31 20.63
CA ASP A 131 1.32 -17.93 20.52
C ASP A 131 2.08 -17.68 19.21
N ARG A 132 2.94 -18.63 18.82
CA ARG A 132 3.68 -18.54 17.56
C ARG A 132 2.74 -18.64 16.36
N MET A 133 1.76 -19.56 16.41
CA MET A 133 0.76 -19.68 15.35
C MET A 133 -0.08 -18.42 15.23
N SER A 134 -0.48 -17.84 16.37
CA SER A 134 -1.23 -16.58 16.43
C SER A 134 -0.44 -15.42 15.85
N ALA A 135 0.86 -15.31 16.14
CA ALA A 135 1.72 -14.29 15.58
C ALA A 135 1.85 -14.41 14.05
N VAL A 136 2.07 -15.62 13.54
CA VAL A 136 2.16 -15.84 12.08
C VAL A 136 0.81 -15.63 11.39
N LEU A 137 -0.29 -16.05 12.02
CA LEU A 137 -1.64 -15.80 11.52
C LEU A 137 -1.92 -14.30 11.46
N ALA A 138 -1.56 -13.54 12.49
CA ALA A 138 -1.71 -12.08 12.51
C ALA A 138 -0.92 -11.40 11.39
N GLU A 139 0.31 -11.86 11.11
CA GLU A 139 1.13 -11.36 10.00
C GLU A 139 0.48 -11.62 8.63
N ARG A 140 -0.22 -12.75 8.47
CA ARG A 140 -0.84 -13.20 7.21
C ARG A 140 -2.31 -12.84 7.08
N ALA A 141 -2.96 -12.40 8.16
CA ALA A 141 -4.40 -12.17 8.25
C ALA A 141 -4.90 -11.20 7.17
N PHE A 142 -4.08 -10.21 6.80
CA PHE A 142 -4.44 -9.26 5.75
C PHE A 142 -4.69 -9.92 4.38
N ALA A 143 -3.99 -11.01 4.09
CA ALA A 143 -4.15 -11.78 2.86
C ALA A 143 -5.33 -12.73 2.97
N TYR A 144 -5.49 -13.43 4.10
CA TYR A 144 -6.58 -14.38 4.29
C TYR A 144 -7.95 -13.70 4.36
N ARG A 145 -8.07 -12.56 5.04
CA ARG A 145 -9.31 -11.74 5.03
C ARG A 145 -9.66 -11.23 3.63
N ALA A 146 -8.68 -11.12 2.73
CA ALA A 146 -8.92 -10.73 1.36
C ALA A 146 -9.61 -11.82 0.52
N ALA A 147 -9.73 -13.06 1.02
CA ALA A 147 -10.43 -14.15 0.35
C ALA A 147 -11.91 -13.82 0.10
N ASP A 148 -12.50 -14.44 -0.93
CA ASP A 148 -13.92 -14.28 -1.27
C ASP A 148 -14.82 -15.04 -0.30
N LEU A 149 -14.31 -16.15 0.25
CA LEU A 149 -15.00 -17.02 1.20
C LEU A 149 -14.13 -17.27 2.43
N ARG A 150 -14.77 -17.31 3.60
CA ARG A 150 -14.19 -17.82 4.86
C ARG A 150 -14.96 -19.08 5.23
N LEU A 151 -14.24 -20.19 5.39
CA LEU A 151 -14.78 -21.49 5.74
C LEU A 151 -14.20 -21.91 7.09
N ASP A 152 -15.08 -22.28 8.02
CA ASP A 152 -14.69 -22.81 9.33
C ASP A 152 -14.13 -24.23 9.16
N ALA A 153 -12.80 -24.32 9.10
CA ALA A 153 -12.08 -25.56 8.85
C ALA A 153 -11.81 -26.39 10.12
N THR A 154 -12.58 -26.16 11.19
CA THR A 154 -12.78 -27.13 12.28
C THR A 154 -13.69 -28.28 11.86
N ARG A 155 -14.54 -28.07 10.84
CA ARG A 155 -15.48 -29.05 10.30
C ARG A 155 -14.77 -30.12 9.46
N GLU A 156 -15.49 -31.23 9.24
CA GLU A 156 -15.01 -32.36 8.43
C GLU A 156 -14.71 -31.92 6.97
N PRO A 157 -13.56 -32.33 6.39
CA PRO A 157 -13.12 -31.89 5.05
C PRO A 157 -14.12 -32.11 3.92
N GLY A 158 -14.85 -33.23 3.92
CA GLY A 158 -15.93 -33.52 2.98
C GLY A 158 -17.03 -32.45 3.02
N HIS A 159 -17.52 -32.09 4.20
CA HIS A 159 -18.52 -31.02 4.31
C HIS A 159 -18.03 -29.66 3.78
N LEU A 160 -16.76 -29.31 4.03
CA LEU A 160 -16.18 -28.07 3.52
C LEU A 160 -16.10 -28.07 1.99
N ALA A 161 -15.69 -29.19 1.43
CA ALA A 161 -15.63 -29.36 -0.01
C ALA A 161 -17.04 -29.29 -0.64
N ASP A 162 -18.09 -29.78 0.03
CA ASP A 162 -19.46 -29.77 -0.51
C ASP A 162 -20.02 -28.35 -0.49
N GLU A 163 -19.76 -27.65 0.60
CA GLU A 163 -20.08 -26.24 0.74
C GLU A 163 -19.40 -25.38 -0.34
N LEU A 164 -18.11 -25.61 -0.59
CA LEU A 164 -17.37 -24.84 -1.58
C LEU A 164 -17.85 -25.12 -3.01
N VAL A 165 -18.18 -26.37 -3.34
CA VAL A 165 -18.75 -26.76 -4.63
C VAL A 165 -20.15 -26.16 -4.83
N ALA A 166 -20.97 -26.12 -3.78
CA ALA A 166 -22.34 -25.61 -3.85
C ALA A 166 -22.40 -24.07 -3.95
N ARG A 167 -21.44 -23.35 -3.37
CA ARG A 167 -21.42 -21.88 -3.36
C ARG A 167 -21.06 -21.30 -4.73
N ARG A 168 -22.03 -20.67 -5.39
CA ARG A 168 -21.79 -19.83 -6.57
C ARG A 168 -21.35 -18.43 -6.16
N VAL A 169 -20.04 -18.20 -6.13
CA VAL A 169 -19.47 -16.87 -5.85
C VAL A 169 -19.06 -16.21 -7.15
N HIS A 170 -19.56 -15.00 -7.37
CA HIS A 170 -19.14 -14.13 -8.47
C HIS A 170 -18.60 -12.84 -7.86
N PRO A 171 -17.29 -12.77 -7.55
CA PRO A 171 -16.69 -11.58 -6.96
C PRO A 171 -16.89 -10.40 -7.90
N ARG A 172 -17.48 -9.30 -7.38
CA ARG A 172 -17.69 -8.06 -8.15
C ARG A 172 -16.39 -7.28 -8.39
N GLY A 173 -15.34 -7.60 -7.65
CA GLY A 173 -13.99 -7.08 -7.76
C GLY A 173 -12.98 -8.07 -7.19
N ARG A 174 -11.69 -7.73 -7.21
CA ARG A 174 -10.59 -8.54 -6.67
C ARG A 174 -9.96 -7.85 -5.48
N ARG A 175 -10.39 -8.21 -4.27
CA ARG A 175 -9.78 -7.75 -3.02
C ARG A 175 -8.48 -8.54 -2.81
N LEU A 176 -7.35 -7.85 -2.69
CA LEU A 176 -6.03 -8.50 -2.61
C LEU A 176 -5.33 -8.25 -1.26
N LEU A 177 -5.81 -7.26 -0.52
CA LEU A 177 -5.43 -6.94 0.85
C LEU A 177 -6.67 -6.44 1.60
N ASP A 178 -6.89 -6.96 2.81
CA ASP A 178 -7.92 -6.50 3.74
C ASP A 178 -7.37 -6.49 5.16
N ALA A 179 -7.04 -5.31 5.67
CA ALA A 179 -6.36 -5.13 6.95
C ALA A 179 -7.17 -4.29 7.93
N ASP A 180 -7.41 -4.82 9.13
CA ASP A 180 -7.75 -3.98 10.27
C ASP A 180 -6.45 -3.50 10.90
N VAL A 181 -6.23 -2.19 10.84
CA VAL A 181 -5.03 -1.52 11.32
C VAL A 181 -5.36 -0.86 12.66
N PRO A 182 -4.84 -1.37 13.79
CA PRO A 182 -5.01 -0.75 15.09
C PRO A 182 -4.42 0.66 15.11
N ARG A 183 -4.97 1.54 15.95
CA ARG A 183 -4.52 2.91 16.06
C ARG A 183 -4.47 3.39 17.50
N ALA A 184 -3.34 4.00 17.84
CA ALA A 184 -3.17 4.75 19.08
C ALA A 184 -3.46 6.24 18.85
N HIS A 185 -4.72 6.60 18.56
CA HIS A 185 -5.14 8.00 18.40
C HIS A 185 -6.33 8.31 19.36
N PRO A 186 -6.32 9.43 20.11
CA PRO A 186 -7.33 9.72 21.13
C PRO A 186 -8.70 10.12 20.56
N MET A 187 -8.82 10.24 19.24
CA MET A 187 -10.05 10.60 18.53
C MET A 187 -10.26 9.71 17.30
N GLY A 188 -11.51 9.39 16.98
CA GLY A 188 -11.85 8.47 15.91
C GLY A 188 -11.83 7.00 16.38
N PRO A 189 -12.01 6.03 15.46
CA PRO A 189 -12.08 4.62 15.86
C PRO A 189 -10.68 4.06 16.14
N ASP A 190 -10.66 3.06 17.03
CA ASP A 190 -9.47 2.34 17.50
C ASP A 190 -8.79 1.52 16.40
N ALA A 191 -9.47 1.32 15.27
CA ALA A 191 -8.92 0.68 14.09
C ALA A 191 -9.36 1.37 12.79
N SER A 192 -8.56 1.20 11.75
CA SER A 192 -8.90 1.56 10.37
C SER A 192 -8.96 0.30 9.53
N ARG A 193 -10.04 0.07 8.79
CA ARG A 193 -10.01 -0.94 7.73
C ARG A 193 -9.23 -0.39 6.54
N VAL A 194 -8.28 -1.13 6.00
CA VAL A 194 -7.52 -0.79 4.80
C VAL A 194 -7.75 -1.90 3.80
N VAL A 195 -8.33 -1.56 2.65
CA VAL A 195 -8.64 -2.50 1.58
C VAL A 195 -7.92 -2.06 0.32
N MET A 196 -7.27 -2.98 -0.37
CA MET A 196 -6.64 -2.72 -1.68
C MET A 196 -6.98 -3.83 -2.66
N GLY A 197 -7.31 -3.44 -3.89
CA GLY A 197 -7.73 -4.39 -4.92
C GLY A 197 -8.16 -3.72 -6.21
N VAL A 198 -8.86 -4.46 -7.06
CA VAL A 198 -9.38 -4.01 -8.35
C VAL A 198 -10.90 -4.00 -8.30
N ASP A 199 -11.54 -2.91 -8.72
CA ASP A 199 -13.00 -2.75 -8.73
C ASP A 199 -13.61 -2.82 -7.31
N MET A 200 -13.11 -1.95 -6.43
CA MET A 200 -13.35 -1.96 -4.98
C MET A 200 -14.52 -1.08 -4.53
N MET A 201 -15.26 -0.46 -5.45
CA MET A 201 -16.37 0.42 -5.06
C MET A 201 -17.49 -0.31 -4.30
N GLY A 202 -17.67 -1.61 -4.53
CA GLY A 202 -18.62 -2.43 -3.77
C GLY A 202 -18.21 -2.69 -2.31
N GLU A 203 -16.95 -2.43 -1.95
CA GLU A 203 -16.44 -2.53 -0.57
C GLU A 203 -16.62 -1.22 0.22
N VAL A 204 -17.03 -0.14 -0.46
CA VAL A 204 -17.23 1.17 0.18
C VAL A 204 -18.56 1.14 0.93
N PRO A 205 -18.59 1.46 2.25
CA PRO A 205 -19.83 1.49 3.01
C PRO A 205 -20.76 2.61 2.54
N ASP A 206 -22.05 2.48 2.84
CA ASP A 206 -23.05 3.50 2.53
C ASP A 206 -22.75 4.82 3.26
N GLY A 207 -23.06 5.93 2.59
CA GLY A 207 -22.84 7.25 3.16
C GLY A 207 -23.14 8.38 2.16
N VAL A 208 -22.43 9.49 2.33
CA VAL A 208 -22.51 10.65 1.43
C VAL A 208 -21.14 10.93 0.84
N ALA A 209 -21.08 11.26 -0.46
CA ALA A 209 -19.81 11.27 -1.18
C ALA A 209 -19.41 12.63 -1.72
N VAL A 210 -18.14 13.01 -1.52
CA VAL A 210 -17.46 14.11 -2.21
C VAL A 210 -16.54 13.49 -3.25
N ILE A 211 -16.81 13.75 -4.53
CA ILE A 211 -16.20 13.03 -5.65
C ILE A 211 -15.44 14.00 -6.55
N ASP A 212 -14.21 13.63 -6.93
CA ASP A 212 -13.46 14.31 -7.98
C ASP A 212 -14.19 14.17 -9.32
N ARG A 213 -14.67 15.28 -9.87
CA ARG A 213 -15.42 15.32 -11.15
C ARG A 213 -14.64 14.81 -12.37
N ARG A 214 -13.32 14.60 -12.24
CA ARG A 214 -12.48 14.05 -13.32
C ARG A 214 -12.57 12.54 -13.43
N LEU A 215 -13.12 11.87 -12.42
CA LEU A 215 -13.36 10.44 -12.47
C LEU A 215 -14.52 10.17 -13.45
N PRO A 216 -14.43 9.11 -14.27
CA PRO A 216 -15.54 8.73 -15.12
C PRO A 216 -16.73 8.30 -14.26
N ALA A 217 -17.95 8.64 -14.69
CA ALA A 217 -19.17 8.32 -13.92
C ALA A 217 -19.24 6.82 -13.60
N SER A 218 -18.88 5.98 -14.58
CA SER A 218 -18.83 4.51 -14.48
C SER A 218 -17.95 3.98 -13.36
N PHE A 219 -16.94 4.75 -12.92
CA PHE A 219 -16.10 4.37 -11.80
C PHE A 219 -16.85 4.40 -10.47
N THR A 220 -17.97 5.14 -10.38
CA THR A 220 -18.74 5.35 -9.13
C THR A 220 -20.16 4.78 -9.21
N ASP A 221 -20.46 3.96 -10.21
CA ASP A 221 -21.81 3.44 -10.44
C ASP A 221 -22.27 2.53 -9.30
N THR A 222 -21.39 1.67 -8.80
CA THR A 222 -21.66 0.74 -7.71
C THR A 222 -21.47 1.33 -6.32
N LEU A 223 -21.12 2.63 -6.22
CA LEU A 223 -20.93 3.31 -4.95
C LEU A 223 -22.28 3.55 -4.26
N GLY A 224 -22.45 3.01 -3.05
CA GLY A 224 -23.62 3.16 -2.16
C GLY A 224 -23.81 4.56 -1.56
N ALA A 225 -23.46 5.61 -2.30
CA ALA A 225 -23.60 6.99 -1.83
C ALA A 225 -25.03 7.52 -2.08
N ARG A 226 -25.75 7.85 -1.02
CA ARG A 226 -27.13 8.37 -1.06
C ARG A 226 -27.23 9.71 -1.78
N VAL A 227 -26.27 10.60 -1.50
CA VAL A 227 -26.12 11.91 -2.14
C VAL A 227 -24.65 12.18 -2.47
N ARG A 228 -24.41 12.92 -3.55
CA ARG A 228 -23.08 13.11 -4.14
C ARG A 228 -22.80 14.58 -4.42
N LEU A 229 -21.63 15.07 -4.03
CA LEU A 229 -21.11 16.39 -4.38
C LEU A 229 -19.90 16.28 -5.31
N LEU A 230 -20.00 16.84 -6.51
CA LEU A 230 -18.90 16.90 -7.46
C LEU A 230 -18.00 18.13 -7.22
N VAL A 231 -16.72 17.88 -6.92
CA VAL A 231 -15.71 18.91 -6.69
C VAL A 231 -14.65 18.90 -7.79
N THR A 232 -14.06 20.07 -8.05
CA THR A 232 -12.86 20.15 -8.89
C THR A 232 -11.66 19.92 -8.00
N ALA A 233 -10.86 18.89 -8.28
CA ALA A 233 -9.69 18.58 -7.49
C ALA A 233 -8.40 19.24 -8.00
N GLY A 234 -7.36 19.23 -7.15
CA GLY A 234 -6.04 19.80 -7.40
C GLY A 234 -5.73 20.97 -6.48
N GLU A 235 -4.44 21.29 -6.32
CA GLU A 235 -3.96 22.19 -5.25
C GLU A 235 -4.68 23.54 -5.17
N ARG A 236 -5.03 24.14 -6.31
CA ARG A 236 -5.76 25.42 -6.33
C ARG A 236 -7.15 25.34 -5.69
N ALA A 237 -7.78 24.18 -5.70
CA ALA A 237 -9.07 23.93 -5.08
C ALA A 237 -8.95 23.60 -3.59
N LYS A 238 -7.75 23.29 -3.09
CA LYS A 238 -7.47 22.95 -1.70
C LYS A 238 -7.49 24.19 -0.79
N ARG A 239 -8.62 24.89 -0.71
CA ARG A 239 -8.76 26.20 -0.06
C ARG A 239 -9.98 26.23 0.87
N MET A 240 -9.96 27.18 1.83
CA MET A 240 -11.08 27.43 2.75
C MET A 240 -12.44 27.58 2.05
N ARG A 241 -12.51 28.30 0.91
CA ARG A 241 -13.76 28.46 0.14
C ARG A 241 -14.37 27.14 -0.33
N GLN A 242 -13.53 26.17 -0.73
CA GLN A 242 -14.02 24.87 -1.18
C GLN A 242 -14.44 24.00 0.00
N LEU A 243 -13.76 24.13 1.14
CA LEU A 243 -14.16 23.52 2.41
C LEU A 243 -15.52 24.03 2.88
N GLU A 244 -15.71 25.35 2.92
CA GLU A 244 -16.98 26.01 3.25
C GLU A 244 -18.13 25.48 2.39
N ARG A 245 -17.94 25.39 1.07
CA ARG A 245 -18.93 24.80 0.16
C ARG A 245 -19.30 23.35 0.52
N ILE A 246 -18.34 22.53 0.95
CA ILE A 246 -18.63 21.15 1.39
C ILE A 246 -19.45 21.18 2.68
N LEU A 247 -19.09 22.03 3.64
CA LEU A 247 -19.80 22.18 4.92
C LEU A 247 -21.24 22.66 4.72
N GLU A 248 -21.46 23.68 3.88
CA GLU A 248 -22.80 24.16 3.53
C GLU A 248 -23.63 23.08 2.83
N TRP A 249 -23.00 22.30 1.93
CA TRP A 249 -23.67 21.19 1.28
C TRP A 249 -24.10 20.12 2.29
N LEU A 250 -23.22 19.72 3.22
CA LEU A 250 -23.57 18.77 4.30
C LEU A 250 -24.73 19.30 5.16
N ALA A 251 -24.71 20.59 5.51
CA ALA A 251 -25.78 21.23 6.26
C ALA A 251 -27.11 21.22 5.49
N GLY A 252 -27.07 21.57 4.20
CA GLY A 252 -28.26 21.56 3.32
C GLY A 252 -28.86 20.17 3.11
N GLN A 253 -28.04 19.12 3.15
CA GLN A 253 -28.50 17.73 3.10
C GLN A 253 -28.93 17.18 4.47
N ARG A 254 -28.82 17.98 5.55
CA ARG A 254 -29.14 17.60 6.93
C ARG A 254 -28.39 16.34 7.38
N ILE A 255 -27.10 16.26 7.05
CA ILE A 255 -26.28 15.10 7.42
C ILE A 255 -26.13 15.02 8.94
N GLU A 256 -26.33 13.81 9.48
CA GLU A 256 -26.21 13.50 10.89
C GLU A 256 -24.82 12.96 11.24
N ARG A 257 -24.48 12.99 12.55
CA ARG A 257 -23.12 12.73 13.05
C ARG A 257 -22.55 11.35 12.69
N ASP A 258 -23.39 10.33 12.64
CA ASP A 258 -22.96 8.94 12.39
C ASP A 258 -22.91 8.59 10.89
N THR A 259 -23.22 9.54 10.01
CA THR A 259 -23.20 9.32 8.56
C THR A 259 -21.77 9.37 8.01
N PRO A 260 -21.26 8.31 7.36
CA PRO A 260 -19.93 8.35 6.74
C PRO A 260 -19.82 9.38 5.61
N LEU A 261 -18.78 10.20 5.66
CA LEU A 261 -18.35 11.05 4.55
C LEU A 261 -17.29 10.32 3.72
N ILE A 262 -17.63 10.04 2.47
CA ILE A 262 -16.82 9.28 1.52
C ILE A 262 -16.07 10.26 0.60
N ALA A 263 -14.74 10.27 0.69
CA ALA A 263 -13.88 11.09 -0.15
C ALA A 263 -13.36 10.27 -1.34
N VAL A 264 -13.89 10.50 -2.55
CA VAL A 264 -13.50 9.74 -3.76
C VAL A 264 -12.60 10.60 -4.64
N GLY A 265 -11.29 10.35 -4.62
CA GLY A 265 -10.34 11.17 -5.35
C GLY A 265 -8.87 10.93 -5.02
N GLY A 266 -8.02 11.83 -5.50
CA GLY A 266 -6.63 11.92 -5.07
C GLY A 266 -6.46 12.66 -3.73
N GLY A 267 -5.21 12.85 -3.30
CA GLY A 267 -4.87 13.45 -2.00
C GLY A 267 -5.59 14.77 -1.71
N THR A 268 -5.74 15.65 -2.71
CA THR A 268 -6.47 16.91 -2.54
C THR A 268 -7.94 16.73 -2.14
N VAL A 269 -8.66 15.78 -2.73
CA VAL A 269 -10.06 15.52 -2.35
C VAL A 269 -10.11 14.88 -0.97
N GLY A 270 -9.21 13.93 -0.72
CA GLY A 270 -9.09 13.28 0.59
C GLY A 270 -8.84 14.27 1.72
N ASP A 271 -7.96 15.24 1.49
CA ASP A 271 -7.65 16.34 2.43
C ASP A 271 -8.84 17.29 2.65
N LEU A 272 -9.48 17.74 1.56
CA LEU A 272 -10.62 18.65 1.62
C LEU A 272 -11.83 18.02 2.33
N ALA A 273 -12.25 16.85 1.86
CA ALA A 273 -13.37 16.12 2.44
C ALA A 273 -13.03 15.61 3.85
N GLY A 274 -11.78 15.20 4.09
CA GLY A 274 -11.32 14.80 5.41
C GLY A 274 -11.35 15.94 6.42
N THR A 275 -10.97 17.15 6.01
CA THR A 275 -11.08 18.34 6.86
C THR A 275 -12.54 18.70 7.11
N ALA A 276 -13.41 18.56 6.10
CA ALA A 276 -14.85 18.72 6.29
C ALA A 276 -15.42 17.69 7.28
N ALA A 277 -15.00 16.42 7.19
CA ALA A 277 -15.39 15.36 8.13
C ALA A 277 -14.95 15.70 9.56
N ALA A 278 -13.74 16.23 9.74
CA ALA A 278 -13.23 16.59 11.06
C ALA A 278 -14.02 17.74 11.72
N LEU A 279 -14.58 18.66 10.93
CA LEU A 279 -15.21 19.89 11.43
C LEU A 279 -16.74 19.78 11.52
N TYR A 280 -17.39 19.20 10.53
CA TYR A 280 -18.85 19.13 10.47
C TYR A 280 -19.39 18.22 11.58
N ALA A 281 -20.45 18.67 12.27
CA ALA A 281 -21.01 17.98 13.44
C ALA A 281 -19.97 17.59 14.53
N ARG A 282 -18.82 18.29 14.55
CA ARG A 282 -17.65 17.99 15.40
C ARG A 282 -17.06 16.59 15.17
N GLY A 283 -17.17 16.07 13.94
CA GLY A 283 -16.57 14.81 13.54
C GLY A 283 -17.58 13.85 12.93
N LEU A 284 -17.45 13.62 11.62
CA LEU A 284 -18.09 12.53 10.88
C LEU A 284 -17.11 11.36 10.67
N PRO A 285 -17.62 10.11 10.61
CA PRO A 285 -16.83 8.97 10.10
C PRO A 285 -16.31 9.28 8.70
N LEU A 286 -15.01 9.09 8.46
CA LEU A 286 -14.37 9.39 7.17
C LEU A 286 -14.00 8.10 6.44
N VAL A 287 -14.37 7.99 5.17
CA VAL A 287 -13.91 6.92 4.27
C VAL A 287 -13.09 7.55 3.16
N GLN A 288 -11.84 7.10 2.99
CA GLN A 288 -10.97 7.54 1.90
C GLN A 288 -11.01 6.53 0.77
N VAL A 289 -11.47 6.95 -0.42
CA VAL A 289 -11.40 6.15 -1.64
C VAL A 289 -10.34 6.75 -2.56
N ALA A 290 -9.14 6.15 -2.50
CA ALA A 290 -7.94 6.67 -3.13
C ALA A 290 -7.88 6.31 -4.61
N THR A 291 -7.89 7.30 -5.51
CA THR A 291 -7.94 7.10 -6.97
C THR A 291 -6.71 7.59 -7.73
N THR A 292 -5.66 7.99 -7.00
CA THR A 292 -4.37 8.39 -7.59
C THR A 292 -3.25 7.60 -6.95
N TRP A 293 -2.14 7.39 -7.69
CA TRP A 293 -0.97 6.69 -7.16
C TRP A 293 -0.49 7.30 -5.84
N LEU A 294 -0.37 8.63 -5.78
CA LEU A 294 0.04 9.35 -4.58
C LEU A 294 -0.92 9.14 -3.40
N ALA A 295 -2.23 9.05 -3.67
CA ALA A 295 -3.21 8.80 -2.61
C ALA A 295 -3.09 7.37 -2.07
N GLN A 296 -2.96 6.39 -2.97
CA GLN A 296 -2.90 4.97 -2.61
C GLN A 296 -1.58 4.61 -1.91
N ALA A 297 -0.46 5.21 -2.32
CA ALA A 297 0.85 4.98 -1.70
C ALA A 297 1.06 5.79 -0.42
N ASP A 298 0.47 6.98 -0.33
CA ASP A 298 0.83 7.95 0.69
C ASP A 298 -0.39 8.70 1.26
N SER A 299 -0.90 9.74 0.58
CA SER A 299 -1.74 10.77 1.23
C SER A 299 -3.08 10.31 1.81
N ALA A 300 -3.67 9.19 1.37
CA ALA A 300 -4.89 8.66 2.00
C ALA A 300 -4.63 7.97 3.35
N ILE A 301 -3.36 7.70 3.66
CA ILE A 301 -2.91 6.95 4.83
C ILE A 301 -2.31 7.90 5.87
N GLY A 302 -2.68 7.70 7.14
CA GLY A 302 -2.06 8.37 8.29
C GLY A 302 -2.82 9.58 8.84
N GLY A 303 -4.05 9.84 8.38
CA GLY A 303 -5.03 10.70 9.05
C GLY A 303 -4.76 12.21 9.05
N LYS A 304 -3.75 12.68 8.33
CA LYS A 304 -3.52 14.12 8.17
C LYS A 304 -4.48 14.65 7.11
N VAL A 305 -5.32 15.60 7.49
CA VAL A 305 -6.25 16.27 6.59
C VAL A 305 -6.08 17.77 6.74
N ALA A 306 -5.96 18.49 5.63
CA ALA A 306 -5.76 19.94 5.70
C ALA A 306 -6.27 20.70 4.46
N VAL A 307 -6.35 22.02 4.57
CA VAL A 307 -6.51 22.95 3.45
C VAL A 307 -5.42 24.02 3.47
N ASP A 308 -5.20 24.62 2.31
CA ASP A 308 -4.15 25.63 2.13
C ASP A 308 -4.68 27.05 2.36
N LEU A 309 -3.85 27.87 3.01
CA LEU A 309 -3.98 29.32 3.06
C LEU A 309 -3.15 29.97 1.94
N ARG A 310 -3.43 31.26 1.64
CA ARG A 310 -2.75 31.98 0.54
C ARG A 310 -1.22 31.91 0.62
N GLY A 311 -0.66 31.97 1.83
CA GLY A 311 0.78 31.91 2.08
C GLY A 311 1.27 30.67 2.84
N ALA A 312 0.41 29.67 3.08
CA ALA A 312 0.81 28.49 3.86
C ALA A 312 0.05 27.23 3.40
N LYS A 313 0.79 26.25 2.91
CA LYS A 313 0.28 24.93 2.49
C LYS A 313 0.02 24.05 3.71
N ASN A 314 -1.07 23.27 3.70
CA ASN A 314 -1.49 22.36 4.77
C ASN A 314 -1.57 22.98 6.17
N ALA A 315 -1.78 24.29 6.27
CA ALA A 315 -1.64 25.01 7.54
C ALA A 315 -2.88 24.97 8.43
N VAL A 316 -4.06 24.71 7.85
CA VAL A 316 -5.34 24.58 8.57
C VAL A 316 -5.83 23.16 8.36
N GLY A 317 -5.94 22.38 9.43
CA GLY A 317 -6.27 20.96 9.31
C GLY A 317 -6.40 20.28 10.66
N ALA A 318 -6.54 18.96 10.63
CA ALA A 318 -6.64 18.10 11.80
C ALA A 318 -5.92 16.77 11.56
N PHE A 319 -5.61 16.08 12.66
CA PHE A 319 -5.40 14.64 12.62
C PHE A 319 -6.77 13.97 12.77
N TRP A 320 -7.36 13.56 11.64
CA TRP A 320 -8.68 12.94 11.55
C TRP A 320 -8.57 11.61 10.79
N PRO A 321 -8.40 10.50 11.52
CA PRO A 321 -8.06 9.25 10.90
C PRO A 321 -9.34 8.54 10.36
N PRO A 322 -9.32 7.97 9.15
CA PRO A 322 -10.52 7.43 8.51
C PRO A 322 -11.02 6.15 9.19
N ILE A 323 -12.31 5.80 9.12
CA ILE A 323 -12.78 4.46 9.48
C ILE A 323 -12.33 3.41 8.45
N ALA A 324 -12.16 3.83 7.19
CA ALA A 324 -11.71 2.97 6.12
C ALA A 324 -10.88 3.71 5.05
N VAL A 325 -9.87 3.03 4.51
CA VAL A 325 -9.12 3.44 3.30
C VAL A 325 -9.30 2.36 2.24
N ILE A 326 -9.92 2.72 1.12
CA ILE A 326 -10.19 1.84 -0.01
C ILE A 326 -9.31 2.28 -1.18
N SER A 327 -8.38 1.43 -1.58
CA SER A 327 -7.45 1.65 -2.69
C SER A 327 -7.87 0.80 -3.90
N ASP A 328 -8.45 1.46 -4.90
CA ASP A 328 -8.84 0.79 -6.14
C ASP A 328 -7.79 0.99 -7.23
N ILE A 329 -7.07 -0.08 -7.57
CA ILE A 329 -6.02 -0.08 -8.59
C ILE A 329 -6.60 0.21 -9.98
N ALA A 330 -7.86 -0.14 -10.25
CA ALA A 330 -8.51 0.11 -11.54
C ALA A 330 -8.61 1.61 -11.86
N ALA A 331 -8.71 2.47 -10.83
CA ALA A 331 -8.72 3.92 -11.00
C ALA A 331 -7.50 4.45 -11.76
N LEU A 332 -6.36 3.77 -11.61
CA LEU A 332 -5.08 4.19 -12.20
C LEU A 332 -5.00 3.92 -13.71
N ARG A 333 -5.89 3.09 -14.27
CA ARG A 333 -5.99 2.83 -15.73
C ARG A 333 -6.24 4.12 -16.51
N SER A 334 -7.13 4.97 -16.00
CA SER A 334 -7.49 6.25 -16.61
C SER A 334 -6.55 7.40 -16.21
N LEU A 335 -5.71 7.21 -15.18
CA LEU A 335 -4.86 8.27 -14.66
C LEU A 335 -3.72 8.60 -15.65
N PRO A 336 -3.52 9.88 -16.02
CA PRO A 336 -2.45 10.26 -16.93
C PRO A 336 -1.08 9.79 -16.45
N LEU A 337 -0.23 9.29 -17.37
CA LEU A 337 1.10 8.75 -17.05
C LEU A 337 1.94 9.73 -16.21
N ARG A 338 1.87 11.03 -16.49
CA ARG A 338 2.58 12.06 -15.70
C ARG A 338 2.18 12.08 -14.23
N ARG A 339 0.92 11.79 -13.90
CA ARG A 339 0.39 11.75 -12.52
C ARG A 339 0.73 10.44 -11.83
N ARG A 340 0.73 9.32 -12.57
CA ARG A 340 1.27 8.04 -12.07
C ARG A 340 2.75 8.18 -11.70
N ARG A 341 3.55 8.78 -12.60
CA ARG A 341 4.97 9.07 -12.36
C ARG A 341 5.18 9.99 -11.17
N ASP A 342 4.39 11.06 -11.05
CA ASP A 342 4.46 11.96 -9.91
C ASP A 342 4.27 11.21 -8.58
N GLY A 343 3.26 10.34 -8.47
CA GLY A 343 3.06 9.51 -7.27
C GLY A 343 4.14 8.45 -7.05
N MET A 344 4.77 7.92 -8.11
CA MET A 344 5.83 6.91 -8.02
C MET A 344 7.04 7.41 -7.21
N ALA A 345 7.28 8.72 -7.15
CA ALA A 345 8.34 9.29 -6.31
C ALA A 345 8.21 8.88 -4.84
N GLU A 346 6.98 8.77 -4.32
CA GLU A 346 6.75 8.34 -2.94
C GLU A 346 7.00 6.85 -2.74
N SER A 347 6.74 6.02 -3.75
CA SER A 347 7.11 4.60 -3.70
C SER A 347 8.62 4.40 -3.68
N ILE A 348 9.37 5.20 -4.46
CA ILE A 348 10.85 5.21 -4.43
C ILE A 348 11.34 5.66 -3.05
N LYS A 349 10.72 6.69 -2.48
CA LYS A 349 11.00 7.17 -1.13
C LYS A 349 10.80 6.08 -0.09
N SER A 350 9.65 5.40 -0.10
CA SER A 350 9.37 4.29 0.82
C SER A 350 10.42 3.18 0.70
N ALA A 351 10.82 2.83 -0.53
CA ALA A 351 11.85 1.83 -0.77
C ALA A 351 13.20 2.21 -0.15
N LEU A 352 13.65 3.46 -0.34
CA LEU A 352 14.88 3.99 0.27
C LEU A 352 14.82 4.00 1.80
N ILE A 353 13.65 4.28 2.37
CA ILE A 353 13.46 4.37 3.83
C ILE A 353 13.56 3.02 4.50
N GLY A 354 12.95 1.97 3.93
CA GLY A 354 12.79 0.72 4.68
C GLY A 354 12.33 -0.52 3.92
N ASP A 355 12.29 -0.54 2.58
CA ASP A 355 11.86 -1.74 1.83
C ASP A 355 12.76 -2.05 0.63
N PRO A 356 13.84 -2.83 0.83
CA PRO A 356 14.73 -3.26 -0.26
C PRO A 356 14.06 -4.12 -1.33
N LEU A 357 13.00 -4.86 -0.99
CA LEU A 357 12.26 -5.67 -1.96
C LEU A 357 11.36 -4.77 -2.84
N LEU A 358 10.78 -3.71 -2.28
CA LEU A 358 10.13 -2.66 -3.06
C LEU A 358 11.13 -1.98 -4.01
N TRP A 359 12.36 -1.73 -3.57
CA TRP A 359 13.42 -1.20 -4.43
C TRP A 359 13.70 -2.11 -5.62
N ARG A 360 13.91 -3.41 -5.38
CA ARG A 360 14.13 -4.41 -6.43
C ARG A 360 12.97 -4.42 -7.44
N LEU A 361 11.74 -4.43 -6.95
CA LEU A 361 10.55 -4.39 -7.79
C LEU A 361 10.46 -3.11 -8.65
N LEU A 362 10.86 -1.95 -8.10
CA LEU A 362 10.93 -0.69 -8.85
C LEU A 362 11.97 -0.73 -9.96
N GLU A 363 13.15 -1.31 -9.71
CA GLU A 363 14.22 -1.46 -10.70
C GLU A 363 13.79 -2.39 -11.85
N GLU A 364 13.20 -3.53 -11.53
CA GLU A 364 12.82 -4.57 -12.50
C GLU A 364 11.55 -4.21 -13.27
N ARG A 365 10.49 -3.77 -12.58
CA ARG A 365 9.14 -3.65 -13.15
C ARG A 365 8.54 -2.24 -13.07
N GLY A 366 9.20 -1.28 -12.42
CA GLY A 366 8.64 0.07 -12.20
C GLY A 366 8.20 0.80 -13.49
N LYS A 367 8.98 0.68 -14.57
CA LYS A 367 8.63 1.30 -15.88
C LYS A 367 7.37 0.67 -16.49
N ALA A 368 7.19 -0.63 -16.31
CA ALA A 368 6.02 -1.36 -16.79
C ALA A 368 4.79 -1.08 -15.90
N ALA A 369 4.98 -1.00 -14.58
CA ALA A 369 3.95 -0.68 -13.60
C ALA A 369 3.29 0.69 -13.85
N LEU A 370 4.11 1.67 -14.27
CA LEU A 370 3.63 2.99 -14.69
C LEU A 370 2.70 2.94 -15.91
N ARG A 371 2.75 1.88 -16.73
CA ARG A 371 2.06 1.78 -18.02
C ARG A 371 1.03 0.66 -18.02
N SER A 372 1.45 -0.57 -18.25
CA SER A 372 0.62 -1.73 -18.62
C SER A 372 0.62 -2.85 -17.59
N ASP A 373 1.61 -2.91 -16.70
CA ASP A 373 1.76 -4.01 -15.74
C ASP A 373 0.96 -3.73 -14.46
N GLU A 374 -0.29 -4.18 -14.43
CA GLU A 374 -1.15 -4.05 -13.24
C GLU A 374 -0.69 -4.85 -12.03
N PRO A 375 -0.24 -6.12 -12.16
CA PRO A 375 0.34 -6.86 -11.03
C PRO A 375 1.48 -6.09 -10.35
N ALA A 376 2.44 -5.58 -11.12
CA ALA A 376 3.55 -4.79 -10.57
C ALA A 376 3.07 -3.47 -9.96
N ARG A 377 2.07 -2.82 -10.58
CA ARG A 377 1.46 -1.61 -10.03
C ARG A 377 0.87 -1.85 -8.65
N TYR A 378 0.06 -2.91 -8.51
CA TYR A 378 -0.51 -3.32 -7.23
C TYR A 378 0.59 -3.60 -6.20
N ALA A 379 1.57 -4.43 -6.56
CA ALA A 379 2.65 -4.82 -5.66
C ALA A 379 3.47 -3.62 -5.15
N ILE A 380 3.79 -2.66 -6.01
CA ILE A 380 4.51 -1.44 -5.59
C ILE A 380 3.65 -0.61 -4.62
N LEU A 381 2.36 -0.44 -4.92
CA LEU A 381 1.45 0.37 -4.11
C LEU A 381 1.20 -0.24 -2.75
N GLU A 382 0.99 -1.55 -2.68
CA GLU A 382 0.81 -2.23 -1.41
C GLU A 382 2.05 -2.10 -0.52
N ARG A 383 3.24 -2.42 -1.05
CA ARG A 383 4.48 -2.31 -0.26
C ARG A 383 4.70 -0.90 0.25
N SER A 384 4.43 0.09 -0.61
CA SER A 384 4.45 1.51 -0.22
C SER A 384 3.48 1.83 0.91
N ALA A 385 2.23 1.37 0.78
CA ALA A 385 1.16 1.60 1.75
C ALA A 385 1.46 0.91 3.09
N ARG A 386 1.93 -0.34 3.08
CA ARG A 386 2.27 -1.12 4.28
C ARG A 386 3.44 -0.52 5.05
N LEU A 387 4.49 -0.07 4.36
CA LEU A 387 5.60 0.65 5.00
C LEU A 387 5.08 1.91 5.70
N LYS A 388 4.24 2.69 5.00
CA LYS A 388 3.66 3.90 5.57
C LYS A 388 2.75 3.61 6.76
N LEU A 389 1.91 2.58 6.67
CA LEU A 389 1.02 2.15 7.76
C LEU A 389 1.83 1.79 9.00
N GLY A 390 2.84 0.93 8.87
CA GLY A 390 3.68 0.52 10.00
C GLY A 390 4.39 1.70 10.67
N VAL A 391 4.88 2.67 9.89
CA VAL A 391 5.50 3.91 10.43
C VAL A 391 4.46 4.81 11.12
N CYS A 392 3.24 4.93 10.56
CA CYS A 392 2.17 5.73 11.16
C CYS A 392 1.60 5.10 12.44
N GLU A 393 1.55 3.77 12.52
CA GLU A 393 1.11 3.02 13.71
C GLU A 393 2.08 3.21 14.87
N ARG A 394 3.39 3.13 14.62
CA ARG A 394 4.43 3.32 15.65
C ARG A 394 4.59 4.77 16.10
N ASP A 395 4.30 5.74 15.22
CA ASP A 395 4.41 7.18 15.53
C ASP A 395 3.25 8.02 14.96
N PRO A 396 2.04 7.93 15.55
CA PRO A 396 0.83 8.54 14.99
C PRO A 396 0.86 10.08 14.97
N PHE A 397 1.65 10.72 15.85
CA PHE A 397 1.74 12.19 15.98
C PHE A 397 3.02 12.81 15.42
N GLU A 398 3.86 12.04 14.71
CA GLU A 398 5.12 12.52 14.13
C GLU A 398 6.13 13.07 15.16
N SER A 399 6.22 12.38 16.29
CA SER A 399 7.11 12.69 17.40
C SER A 399 8.49 12.01 17.31
N GLY A 400 8.65 11.03 16.42
CA GLY A 400 9.83 10.18 16.28
C GLY A 400 10.03 9.68 14.85
N GLU A 401 9.92 8.36 14.67
CA GLU A 401 10.24 7.63 13.44
C GLU A 401 9.54 8.18 12.20
N ARG A 402 8.30 8.68 12.30
CA ARG A 402 7.52 9.15 11.14
C ARG A 402 8.18 10.32 10.42
N ARG A 403 9.14 11.01 11.06
CA ARG A 403 9.97 12.01 10.39
C ARG A 403 10.80 11.45 9.23
N THR A 404 11.14 10.17 9.24
CA THR A 404 11.86 9.50 8.13
C THR A 404 11.10 9.61 6.81
N LEU A 405 9.76 9.67 6.84
CA LEU A 405 8.91 9.89 5.65
C LEU A 405 9.14 11.25 4.99
N ASN A 406 9.89 12.17 5.62
CA ASN A 406 10.30 13.44 5.05
C ASN A 406 11.59 13.35 4.21
N LEU A 407 12.10 12.15 3.90
CA LEU A 407 13.20 11.99 2.95
C LEU A 407 12.91 12.76 1.64
N GLY A 408 13.86 13.61 1.24
CA GLY A 408 13.75 14.49 0.08
C GLY A 408 12.82 15.71 0.24
N HIS A 409 11.99 15.78 1.27
CA HIS A 409 10.97 16.83 1.38
C HIS A 409 11.54 18.21 1.76
N THR A 410 12.68 18.28 2.48
CA THR A 410 13.31 19.56 2.85
C THR A 410 13.64 20.41 1.62
N ILE A 411 14.31 19.82 0.64
CA ILE A 411 14.61 20.49 -0.64
C ILE A 411 13.40 20.45 -1.58
N GLY A 412 12.63 19.36 -1.58
CA GLY A 412 11.44 19.23 -2.42
C GLY A 412 10.42 20.36 -2.20
N HIS A 413 10.07 20.65 -0.95
CA HIS A 413 9.16 21.76 -0.62
C HIS A 413 9.75 23.13 -1.01
N ALA A 414 11.05 23.33 -0.81
CA ALA A 414 11.72 24.56 -1.20
C ALA A 414 11.68 24.77 -2.73
N LEU A 415 11.82 23.70 -3.52
CA LEU A 415 11.69 23.72 -4.98
C LEU A 415 10.23 23.93 -5.43
N GLU A 416 9.25 23.40 -4.71
CA GLU A 416 7.83 23.71 -4.93
C GLU A 416 7.57 25.21 -4.73
N ILE A 417 8.06 25.79 -3.63
CA ILE A 417 7.94 27.22 -3.33
C ILE A 417 8.62 28.07 -4.41
N GLU A 418 9.87 27.78 -4.75
CA GLU A 418 10.64 28.49 -5.78
C GLU A 418 9.91 28.48 -7.13
N SER A 419 9.36 27.33 -7.51
CA SER A 419 8.62 27.20 -8.78
C SER A 419 7.22 27.80 -8.75
N ARG A 420 6.80 28.39 -7.62
CA ARG A 420 5.41 28.84 -7.36
C ARG A 420 4.40 27.71 -7.59
N TYR A 421 4.74 26.52 -7.12
CA TYR A 421 3.97 25.27 -7.24
C TYR A 421 3.69 24.84 -8.69
N ARG A 422 4.56 25.23 -9.64
CA ARG A 422 4.54 24.74 -11.03
C ARG A 422 5.28 23.42 -11.19
N LEU A 423 6.31 23.17 -10.37
CA LEU A 423 6.96 21.87 -10.30
C LEU A 423 6.01 20.87 -9.62
N PRO A 424 5.70 19.72 -10.25
CA PRO A 424 4.92 18.66 -9.60
C PRO A 424 5.63 18.14 -8.34
N HIS A 425 4.85 17.79 -7.32
CA HIS A 425 5.35 17.41 -6.00
C HIS A 425 6.35 16.25 -6.06
N GLY A 426 6.01 15.17 -6.77
CA GLY A 426 6.89 14.01 -6.90
C GLY A 426 8.18 14.31 -7.65
N ALA A 427 8.15 15.22 -8.63
CA ALA A 427 9.37 15.69 -9.28
C ALA A 427 10.25 16.51 -8.32
N ALA A 428 9.65 17.29 -7.42
CA ALA A 428 10.36 18.01 -6.36
C ALA A 428 10.98 17.05 -5.34
N VAL A 429 10.20 16.06 -4.88
CA VAL A 429 10.67 15.00 -3.95
C VAL A 429 11.79 14.18 -4.59
N ALA A 430 11.70 13.81 -5.87
CA ALA A 430 12.76 13.10 -6.59
C ALA A 430 14.10 13.88 -6.58
N LEU A 431 14.06 15.17 -6.90
CA LEU A 431 15.25 16.03 -6.81
C LEU A 431 15.77 16.14 -5.37
N GLY A 432 14.86 16.27 -4.41
CA GLY A 432 15.20 16.30 -2.99
C GLY A 432 15.86 15.02 -2.50
N MET A 433 15.41 13.84 -2.96
CA MET A 433 16.04 12.55 -2.65
C MET A 433 17.46 12.48 -3.21
N ARG A 434 17.67 12.91 -4.46
CA ARG A 434 19.02 12.99 -5.07
C ARG A 434 19.95 13.91 -4.27
N ALA A 435 19.46 15.08 -3.87
CA ALA A 435 20.24 16.03 -3.08
C ALA A 435 20.58 15.46 -1.69
N ALA A 436 19.64 14.78 -1.03
CA ALA A 436 19.90 14.07 0.24
C ALA A 436 20.91 12.94 0.07
N ALA A 437 20.83 12.15 -1.01
CA ALA A 437 21.78 11.10 -1.33
C ALA A 437 23.19 11.64 -1.63
N ALA A 438 23.30 12.83 -2.24
CA ALA A 438 24.60 13.48 -2.45
C ALA A 438 25.28 13.91 -1.13
N ILE A 439 24.49 14.32 -0.13
CA ILE A 439 25.00 14.56 1.23
C ILE A 439 25.40 13.24 1.88
N ALA A 440 24.54 12.22 1.80
CA ALA A 440 24.80 10.91 2.39
C ALA A 440 26.09 10.26 1.85
N ALA A 441 26.34 10.36 0.55
CA ALA A 441 27.57 9.87 -0.09
C ALA A 441 28.84 10.53 0.51
N ALA A 442 28.78 11.81 0.84
CA ALA A 442 29.88 12.51 1.50
C ALA A 442 30.09 12.09 2.97
N ARG A 443 29.11 11.41 3.57
CA ARG A 443 29.10 10.93 4.95
C ARG A 443 29.28 9.40 5.05
N GLY A 444 29.77 8.76 3.99
CA GLY A 444 30.07 7.33 4.01
C GLY A 444 28.85 6.42 3.84
N ALA A 445 27.77 6.89 3.21
CA ALA A 445 26.72 6.02 2.69
C ALA A 445 27.29 5.00 1.69
N ASP A 446 26.57 3.89 1.47
CA ASP A 446 26.89 2.92 0.43
C ASP A 446 27.10 3.67 -0.92
N PRO A 447 28.27 3.50 -1.56
CA PRO A 447 28.64 4.25 -2.76
C PRO A 447 27.67 4.04 -3.94
N ASN A 448 26.88 2.96 -3.92
CA ASN A 448 25.94 2.63 -4.98
C ASN A 448 24.59 3.35 -4.84
N VAL A 449 24.23 3.87 -3.66
CA VAL A 449 22.89 4.45 -3.41
C VAL A 449 22.57 5.57 -4.40
N LEU A 450 23.47 6.55 -4.55
CA LEU A 450 23.24 7.69 -5.45
C LEU A 450 23.19 7.25 -6.92
N ALA A 451 24.12 6.39 -7.35
CA ALA A 451 24.17 5.91 -8.73
C ALA A 451 22.92 5.09 -9.11
N ARG A 452 22.47 4.20 -8.21
CA ARG A 452 21.24 3.41 -8.42
C ARG A 452 20.00 4.28 -8.38
N LEU A 453 19.93 5.27 -7.48
CA LEU A 453 18.84 6.24 -7.46
C LEU A 453 18.74 7.04 -8.74
N ASP A 454 19.87 7.54 -9.26
CA ASP A 454 19.92 8.27 -10.53
C ASP A 454 19.44 7.39 -11.70
N ALA A 455 19.94 6.15 -11.78
CA ALA A 455 19.54 5.20 -12.83
C ALA A 455 18.04 4.86 -12.77
N LEU A 456 17.49 4.66 -11.56
CA LEU A 456 16.07 4.38 -11.37
C LEU A 456 15.20 5.58 -11.74
N LEU A 457 15.54 6.78 -11.25
CA LEU A 457 14.81 8.00 -11.54
C LEU A 457 14.80 8.32 -13.05
N ASP A 458 15.93 8.18 -13.72
CA ASP A 458 16.03 8.37 -15.17
C ASP A 458 15.18 7.34 -15.93
N ARG A 459 15.31 6.05 -15.58
CA ARG A 459 14.51 4.95 -16.17
C ARG A 459 13.00 5.18 -16.05
N LEU A 460 12.56 5.77 -14.96
CA LEU A 460 11.15 6.11 -14.69
C LEU A 460 10.71 7.44 -15.33
N GLY A 461 11.64 8.20 -15.91
CA GLY A 461 11.40 9.42 -16.67
C GLY A 461 11.30 10.68 -15.81
N PHE A 462 12.00 10.71 -14.67
CA PHE A 462 12.20 11.93 -13.88
C PHE A 462 13.37 12.74 -14.45
N LYS A 463 13.28 14.06 -14.31
CA LYS A 463 14.41 14.94 -14.60
C LYS A 463 15.32 14.97 -13.39
N LEU A 464 16.60 14.63 -13.59
CA LEU A 464 17.58 14.61 -12.52
C LEU A 464 18.08 16.01 -12.15
N ARG A 465 18.05 16.95 -13.10
CA ARG A 465 18.50 18.33 -12.91
C ARG A 465 17.48 19.34 -13.42
N ARG A 466 17.51 20.54 -12.85
CA ARG A 466 16.74 21.70 -13.34
C ARG A 466 17.42 23.01 -12.96
N SER A 467 17.14 24.07 -13.71
CA SER A 467 17.45 25.43 -13.29
C SER A 467 16.46 25.90 -12.22
N PHE A 468 16.98 26.60 -11.21
CA PHE A 468 16.22 27.24 -10.12
C PHE A 468 17.07 28.34 -9.49
N ASP A 469 16.42 29.26 -8.78
CA ASP A 469 17.13 30.23 -7.96
C ASP A 469 17.56 29.60 -6.63
N ALA A 470 18.86 29.31 -6.50
CA ALA A 470 19.43 28.69 -5.30
C ALA A 470 19.26 29.56 -4.05
N SER A 471 19.20 30.90 -4.19
CA SER A 471 18.97 31.80 -3.05
C SER A 471 17.55 31.66 -2.51
N VAL A 472 16.56 31.57 -3.39
CA VAL A 472 15.16 31.36 -3.02
C VAL A 472 14.96 29.99 -2.37
N VAL A 473 15.58 28.94 -2.92
CA VAL A 473 15.53 27.59 -2.32
C VAL A 473 16.10 27.61 -0.91
N ARG A 474 17.26 28.24 -0.69
CA ARG A 474 17.87 28.38 0.65
C ARG A 474 16.96 29.12 1.62
N THR A 475 16.42 30.27 1.22
CA THR A 475 15.50 31.05 2.04
C THR A 475 14.24 30.26 2.38
N ALA A 476 13.69 29.52 1.43
CA ALA A 476 12.51 28.68 1.65
C ALA A 476 12.79 27.54 2.64
N MET A 477 13.97 26.93 2.59
CA MET A 477 14.40 25.92 3.58
C MET A 477 14.52 26.51 4.99
N LEU A 478 14.96 27.76 5.13
CA LEU A 478 15.07 28.45 6.42
C LEU A 478 13.71 28.84 7.03
N GLY A 479 12.68 28.98 6.19
CA GLY A 479 11.30 29.32 6.61
C GLY A 479 10.42 28.12 6.93
N ASP A 480 10.86 26.88 6.65
CA ASP A 480 10.10 25.67 6.96
C ASP A 480 10.02 25.47 8.49
N LYS A 481 8.81 25.20 8.99
CA LYS A 481 8.43 25.13 10.41
C LYS A 481 9.00 23.91 11.15
N LYS A 482 10.11 23.34 10.67
CA LYS A 482 10.80 22.17 11.26
C LYS A 482 11.92 22.56 12.23
N ARG A 483 12.12 23.85 12.49
CA ARG A 483 13.01 24.35 13.56
C ARG A 483 12.39 24.09 14.94
N ARG A 484 12.79 23.01 15.60
CA ARG A 484 12.88 22.97 17.08
C ARG A 484 14.34 23.28 17.44
N GLY A 485 14.61 24.42 18.07
CA GLY A 485 15.97 24.80 18.50
C GLY A 485 16.90 25.37 17.41
N GLY A 486 16.36 25.84 16.28
CA GLY A 486 17.14 26.59 15.27
C GLY A 486 17.89 25.76 14.22
N ARG A 487 18.01 24.44 14.39
CA ARG A 487 18.65 23.52 13.43
C ARG A 487 17.64 22.79 12.54
N GLN A 488 17.93 22.69 11.24
CA GLN A 488 17.11 21.97 10.27
C GLN A 488 17.47 20.49 10.31
N ARG A 489 16.46 19.62 10.44
CA ARG A 489 16.68 18.17 10.37
C ARG A 489 16.60 17.65 8.94
N TRP A 490 17.41 16.65 8.66
CA TRP A 490 17.58 16.00 7.37
C TRP A 490 17.45 14.49 7.53
N ILE A 491 16.90 13.85 6.51
CA ILE A 491 16.87 12.39 6.41
C ILE A 491 17.80 12.02 5.26
N LEU A 492 18.82 11.21 5.56
CA LEU A 492 19.86 10.80 4.62
C LEU A 492 19.75 9.30 4.33
N PRO A 493 19.69 8.87 3.05
CA PRO A 493 19.67 7.45 2.70
C PRO A 493 21.10 6.91 2.75
N MET A 494 21.39 6.08 3.76
CA MET A 494 22.73 5.52 3.97
C MET A 494 22.93 4.23 3.19
N GLU A 495 21.89 3.40 3.12
CA GLU A 495 21.80 2.18 2.32
C GLU A 495 20.37 2.09 1.76
N ILE A 496 20.14 1.30 0.71
CA ILE A 496 18.77 1.06 0.25
C ILE A 496 18.00 0.33 1.36
N GLY A 497 16.90 0.94 1.82
CA GLY A 497 16.11 0.43 2.94
C GLY A 497 16.58 0.90 4.31
N ARG A 498 17.52 1.85 4.37
CA ARG A 498 18.01 2.41 5.65
C ARG A 498 18.36 3.90 5.53
N VAL A 499 17.70 4.69 6.36
CA VAL A 499 17.93 6.14 6.48
C VAL A 499 18.38 6.53 7.88
N VAL A 500 19.05 7.68 7.99
CA VAL A 500 19.41 8.31 9.27
C VAL A 500 18.92 9.75 9.34
N GLU A 501 18.52 10.19 10.53
CA GLU A 501 18.18 11.59 10.81
C GLU A 501 19.43 12.32 11.30
N VAL A 502 19.71 13.50 10.74
CA VAL A 502 20.83 14.37 11.14
C VAL A 502 20.38 15.83 11.20
N ASP A 503 21.05 16.67 11.99
CA ASP A 503 20.72 18.10 12.16
C ASP A 503 21.94 19.04 12.04
N ASP A 504 23.06 18.49 11.58
CA ASP A 504 24.38 19.12 11.51
C ASP A 504 24.88 19.29 10.05
N VAL A 505 23.97 19.27 9.07
CA VAL A 505 24.32 19.52 7.66
C VAL A 505 24.98 20.89 7.51
N THR A 506 26.22 20.87 7.02
CA THR A 506 27.04 22.07 6.83
C THR A 506 26.64 22.84 5.57
N GLU A 507 27.01 24.11 5.51
CA GLU A 507 26.79 24.94 4.33
C GLU A 507 27.50 24.38 3.07
N VAL A 508 28.67 23.77 3.25
CA VAL A 508 29.43 23.12 2.16
C VAL A 508 28.68 21.90 1.62
N GLU A 509 28.12 21.07 2.50
CA GLU A 509 27.29 19.93 2.10
C GLU A 509 26.02 20.39 1.39
N LEU A 510 25.37 21.45 1.88
CA LEU A 510 24.21 22.03 1.23
C LEU A 510 24.54 22.57 -0.17
N GLN A 511 25.66 23.27 -0.34
CA GLN A 511 26.13 23.72 -1.66
C GLN A 511 26.31 22.56 -2.62
N ARG A 512 26.98 21.49 -2.16
CA ARG A 512 27.18 20.27 -2.96
C ARG A 512 25.85 19.63 -3.35
N ALA A 513 24.91 19.54 -2.40
CA ALA A 513 23.59 18.97 -2.62
C ALA A 513 22.78 19.75 -3.68
N LEU A 514 22.79 21.09 -3.61
CA LEU A 514 22.15 21.94 -4.60
C LEU A 514 22.84 21.84 -5.97
N GLY A 515 24.18 21.75 -5.99
CA GLY A 515 24.96 21.53 -7.21
C GLY A 515 24.64 20.21 -7.91
N ALA A 516 24.32 19.15 -7.15
CA ALA A 516 23.97 17.84 -7.72
C ALA A 516 22.67 17.85 -8.54
N ILE A 517 21.77 18.82 -8.27
CA ILE A 517 20.44 18.93 -8.89
C ILE A 517 20.26 20.18 -9.76
N CYS A 518 21.22 21.11 -9.76
CA CYS A 518 21.21 22.26 -10.65
C CYS A 518 21.61 21.84 -12.07
N ALA A 519 20.89 22.36 -13.07
CA ALA A 519 21.21 22.15 -14.49
C ALA A 519 22.33 23.07 -14.97
#